data_AF-A0A949Q9X1-F1
#
_entry.id   AF-A0A949Q9X1-F1
#
_cell.length_a   1.000
_cell.length_b   1.000
_cell.length_c   1.000
_cell.angle_alpha   90.00
_cell.angle_beta   90.00
_cell.angle_gamma   90.00
#
_symmetry.space_group_name_H-M   'P 1'
#
loop_
_entity.id
_entity.type
_entity.pdbx_description
1 polymer ?
#
loop_
_entity_poly.entity_id
_entity_poly.type
_entity_poly.pdbx_seq_one_letter_code
_entity_poly.pdbx_strand_id
1 'polypeptide(L)'
;SGQIVTLKLFEDNSLVRVAFAEEGKGKVLVIDGGGSLRCALVGDQLAILAQKNGWEGVMVYGCIRDSVDINQTDIGVRALNTHPLKSVKKGVGERDLAVTFGGVTFSPGEWLYADEDG
;
A
#
# COMPACT_ATOMS: atom_id res chain seq x y z
N SER A 1 -13.06 1.49 -2.71
CA SER A 1 -13.25 0.48 -1.65
C SER A 1 -12.96 -0.90 -2.20
N GLY A 2 -12.74 -1.91 -1.37
CA GLY A 2 -12.50 -3.28 -1.86
C GLY A 2 -12.17 -4.27 -0.76
N GLN A 3 -12.01 -5.53 -1.14
CA GLN A 3 -11.58 -6.60 -0.25
C GLN A 3 -10.11 -6.43 0.15
N ILE A 4 -9.82 -6.57 1.43
CA ILE A 4 -8.50 -6.34 2.02
C ILE A 4 -7.55 -7.48 1.66
N VAL A 5 -6.37 -7.09 1.17
CA VAL A 5 -5.15 -7.91 1.12
C VAL A 5 -4.12 -7.21 1.99
N THR A 6 -3.40 -7.93 2.85
CA THR A 6 -2.44 -7.30 3.77
C THR A 6 -1.00 -7.67 3.47
N LEU A 7 -0.10 -6.74 3.74
CA LEU A 7 1.33 -6.96 3.80
C LEU A 7 1.89 -6.33 5.07
N LYS A 8 2.71 -7.08 5.81
CA LYS A 8 3.48 -6.59 6.94
C LYS A 8 4.96 -6.66 6.62
N LEU A 9 5.63 -5.51 6.63
CA LEU A 9 7.01 -5.38 6.19
C LEU A 9 7.68 -4.19 6.86
N PHE A 10 8.99 -4.04 6.69
CA PHE A 10 9.72 -2.91 7.24
C PHE A 10 10.76 -2.39 6.25
N GLU A 11 10.51 -1.20 5.70
CA GLU A 11 11.43 -0.48 4.81
C GLU A 11 11.86 -1.28 3.57
N ASP A 12 11.05 -2.25 3.15
CA ASP A 12 11.28 -3.14 2.01
C ASP A 12 10.00 -3.26 1.19
N ASN A 13 10.01 -2.87 -0.09
CA ASN A 13 8.83 -2.92 -0.95
C ASN A 13 8.81 -4.08 -1.95
N SER A 14 9.65 -5.10 -1.75
CA SER A 14 9.74 -6.24 -2.65
C SER A 14 8.39 -6.95 -2.79
N LEU A 15 7.71 -7.22 -1.66
CA LEU A 15 6.40 -7.86 -1.66
C LEU A 15 5.27 -6.95 -2.16
N VAL A 16 5.40 -5.63 -1.98
CA VAL A 16 4.45 -4.65 -2.53
C VAL A 16 4.42 -4.75 -4.05
N ARG A 17 5.59 -4.81 -4.69
CA ARG A 17 5.69 -4.98 -6.14
C ARG A 17 5.07 -6.31 -6.61
N VAL A 18 5.30 -7.40 -5.86
CA VAL A 18 4.72 -8.72 -6.19
C VAL A 18 3.20 -8.66 -6.10
N ALA A 19 2.64 -8.12 -5.02
CA ALA A 19 1.20 -7.98 -4.85
C ALA A 19 0.57 -7.13 -5.95
N PHE A 20 1.14 -5.97 -6.28
CA PHE A 20 0.61 -5.12 -7.36
C PHE A 20 0.75 -5.73 -8.76
N ALA A 21 1.57 -6.76 -8.95
CA ALA A 21 1.65 -7.50 -10.21
C ALA A 21 0.53 -8.54 -10.38
N GLU A 22 -0.24 -8.82 -9.32
CA GLU A 22 -1.37 -9.75 -9.33
C GLU A 22 -2.70 -9.04 -9.61
N GLU A 23 -3.73 -9.83 -9.94
CA GLU A 23 -5.09 -9.36 -10.18
C GLU A 23 -5.68 -8.68 -8.93
N GLY A 24 -5.92 -7.37 -9.07
CA GLY A 24 -6.34 -6.45 -8.01
C GLY A 24 -7.80 -6.04 -8.06
N LYS A 25 -8.57 -6.43 -9.09
CA LYS A 25 -9.96 -6.00 -9.23
C LYS A 25 -10.78 -6.24 -7.97
N GLY A 26 -11.42 -5.17 -7.48
CA GLY A 26 -12.24 -5.22 -6.26
C GLY A 26 -11.44 -5.37 -4.96
N LYS A 27 -10.11 -5.17 -4.97
CA LYS A 27 -9.24 -5.32 -3.79
C LYS A 27 -8.51 -4.03 -3.43
N VAL A 28 -8.22 -3.89 -2.14
CA VAL A 28 -7.37 -2.84 -1.57
C VAL A 28 -6.19 -3.47 -0.86
N LEU A 29 -4.98 -2.99 -1.15
CA LEU A 29 -3.77 -3.43 -0.47
C LEU A 29 -3.55 -2.61 0.80
N VAL A 30 -3.44 -3.26 1.95
CA VAL A 30 -3.15 -2.63 3.24
C VAL A 30 -1.72 -3.00 3.66
N ILE A 31 -0.85 -2.00 3.75
CA ILE A 31 0.57 -2.19 4.04
C ILE A 31 0.87 -1.67 5.45
N ASP A 32 1.21 -2.58 6.36
CA ASP A 32 1.86 -2.24 7.62
C ASP A 32 3.37 -2.12 7.39
N GLY A 33 3.84 -0.88 7.24
CA GLY A 33 5.25 -0.51 7.14
C GLY A 33 5.92 -0.19 8.47
N GLY A 34 5.26 -0.49 9.59
CA GLY A 34 5.69 -0.09 10.93
C GLY A 34 5.62 1.42 11.18
N GLY A 35 4.95 2.19 10.31
CA GLY A 35 4.84 3.65 10.42
C GLY A 35 6.17 4.37 10.15
N SER A 36 7.14 3.71 9.49
CA SER A 36 8.42 4.34 9.20
C SER A 36 8.26 5.54 8.26
N LEU A 37 8.91 6.64 8.63
CA LEU A 37 8.99 7.86 7.83
C LEU A 37 10.34 8.04 7.13
N ARG A 38 11.18 6.99 7.10
CA ARG A 38 12.57 7.07 6.62
C ARG A 38 12.76 6.70 5.16
N CYS A 39 11.76 6.06 4.54
CA CYS A 39 11.78 5.72 3.12
C CYS A 39 10.35 5.48 2.61
N ALA A 40 10.15 5.63 1.30
CA ALA A 40 8.89 5.33 0.65
C ALA A 40 8.74 3.85 0.28
N LEU A 41 7.55 3.31 0.55
CA LEU A 41 7.15 1.95 0.19
C LEU A 41 6.47 1.90 -1.18
N VAL A 42 5.72 2.95 -1.54
CA VAL A 42 5.04 3.10 -2.84
C VAL A 42 5.54 4.37 -3.53
N GLY A 43 5.80 4.27 -4.83
CA GLY A 43 6.06 5.41 -5.73
C GLY A 43 5.24 5.28 -7.00
N ASP A 44 5.37 6.24 -7.90
CA ASP A 44 4.67 6.35 -9.20
C ASP A 44 4.59 5.02 -9.97
N GLN A 45 5.71 4.34 -10.20
CA GLN A 45 5.76 3.10 -11.00
C GLN A 45 4.97 1.97 -10.36
N LEU A 46 4.88 1.93 -9.03
CA LEU A 46 4.09 0.94 -8.32
C LEU A 46 2.61 1.28 -8.35
N ALA A 47 2.25 2.56 -8.24
CA ALA A 47 0.87 3.01 -8.41
C ALA A 47 0.34 2.73 -9.83
N ILE A 48 1.13 3.02 -10.86
CA ILE A 48 0.81 2.70 -12.27
C ILE A 48 0.65 1.19 -12.46
N LEU A 49 1.52 0.38 -11.85
CA LEU A 49 1.40 -1.08 -11.91
C LEU A 49 0.10 -1.57 -11.25
N ALA A 50 -0.23 -1.02 -10.08
CA ALA A 50 -1.44 -1.36 -9.35
C ALA A 50 -2.70 -0.99 -10.16
N GLN A 51 -2.76 0.22 -10.71
CA GLN A 51 -3.83 0.67 -11.60
C GLN A 51 -3.97 -0.28 -12.81
N LYS A 52 -2.85 -0.63 -13.46
CA LYS A 52 -2.86 -1.52 -14.63
C LYS A 52 -3.43 -2.90 -14.32
N ASN A 53 -3.24 -3.40 -13.10
CA ASN A 53 -3.76 -4.69 -12.65
C ASN A 53 -5.08 -4.56 -11.87
N GLY A 54 -5.76 -3.41 -11.97
CA GLY A 54 -7.13 -3.23 -11.50
C GLY A 54 -7.28 -3.05 -9.98
N TRP A 55 -6.22 -2.74 -9.25
CA TRP A 55 -6.33 -2.47 -7.82
C TRP A 55 -7.18 -1.22 -7.55
N GLU A 56 -8.10 -1.32 -6.60
CA GLU A 56 -8.98 -0.20 -6.21
C GLU A 56 -8.23 0.84 -5.38
N GLY A 57 -7.20 0.41 -4.64
CA GLY A 57 -6.40 1.30 -3.82
C GLY A 57 -5.31 0.63 -3.00
N VAL A 58 -4.55 1.47 -2.31
CA VAL A 58 -3.57 1.09 -1.31
C VAL A 58 -3.61 2.02 -0.10
N MET A 59 -3.57 1.43 1.09
CA MET A 59 -3.39 2.11 2.37
C MET A 59 -2.02 1.77 2.93
N VAL A 60 -1.17 2.79 3.12
CA VAL A 60 0.22 2.63 3.54
C VAL A 60 0.41 3.20 4.94
N TYR A 61 0.60 2.33 5.93
CA TYR A 61 1.10 2.73 7.25
C TYR A 61 2.63 2.96 7.17
N GLY A 62 3.00 4.06 6.53
CA GLY A 62 4.37 4.46 6.20
C GLY A 62 4.37 5.59 5.15
N CYS A 63 5.51 5.81 4.50
CA CYS A 63 5.65 6.84 3.47
C CYS A 63 5.42 6.35 2.04
N ILE A 64 5.02 7.27 1.18
CA ILE A 64 5.07 7.17 -0.28
C ILE A 64 6.02 8.20 -0.87
N ARG A 65 6.19 8.21 -2.19
CA ARG A 65 6.93 9.25 -2.93
C ARG A 65 6.27 9.49 -4.29
N ASP A 66 6.75 10.51 -5.00
CA ASP A 66 6.25 10.86 -6.33
C ASP A 66 4.74 11.19 -6.29
N SER A 67 4.29 11.87 -5.22
CA SER A 67 2.87 12.09 -4.91
C SER A 67 2.12 12.88 -5.98
N VAL A 68 2.80 13.79 -6.68
CA VAL A 68 2.23 14.55 -7.79
C VAL A 68 1.85 13.61 -8.94
N ASP A 69 2.74 12.67 -9.29
CA ASP A 69 2.49 11.70 -10.35
C ASP A 69 1.46 10.66 -9.92
N ILE A 70 1.48 10.21 -8.66
CA ILE A 70 0.46 9.31 -8.10
C ILE A 70 -0.94 9.95 -8.19
N ASN A 71 -1.09 11.24 -7.92
CA ASN A 71 -2.39 11.92 -8.02
C ASN A 71 -2.96 11.98 -9.45
N GLN A 72 -2.16 11.63 -10.47
CA GLN A 72 -2.61 11.52 -11.86
C GLN A 72 -3.03 10.08 -12.23
N THR A 73 -2.83 9.12 -11.33
CA THR A 73 -3.23 7.72 -11.52
C THR A 73 -4.65 7.47 -11.00
N ASP A 74 -5.37 6.55 -11.64
CA ASP A 74 -6.74 6.17 -11.29
C ASP A 74 -6.74 5.05 -10.25
N ILE A 75 -6.15 5.33 -9.09
CA ILE A 75 -6.09 4.41 -7.94
C ILE A 75 -6.15 5.20 -6.64
N GLY A 76 -6.89 4.70 -5.65
CA GLY A 76 -6.92 5.31 -4.31
C GLY A 76 -5.60 5.11 -3.57
N VAL A 77 -4.99 6.19 -3.05
CA VAL A 77 -3.77 6.10 -2.25
C VAL A 77 -3.90 6.89 -0.95
N ARG A 78 -3.65 6.23 0.18
CA ARG A 78 -3.52 6.87 1.50
C ARG A 78 -2.21 6.46 2.15
N ALA A 79 -1.53 7.41 2.77
CA ALA A 79 -0.24 7.22 3.41
C ALA A 79 -0.04 8.23 4.54
N LEU A 80 0.93 7.97 5.43
CA LEU A 80 1.23 8.89 6.54
C LEU A 80 1.94 10.16 6.07
N ASN A 81 2.87 10.04 5.13
CA ASN A 81 3.67 11.16 4.62
C ASN A 81 4.32 10.83 3.26
N THR A 82 5.02 11.79 2.68
CA THR A 82 5.93 11.61 1.55
C THR A 82 7.38 11.54 2.02
N HIS A 83 8.22 10.75 1.36
CA HIS A 83 9.66 10.69 1.62
C HIS A 83 10.44 10.27 0.35
N PRO A 84 11.46 11.01 -0.10
CA PRO A 84 12.07 10.78 -1.42
C PRO A 84 12.91 9.49 -1.53
N LEU A 85 13.50 9.02 -0.43
CA LEU A 85 14.36 7.83 -0.41
C LEU A 85 13.56 6.56 -0.71
N LYS A 86 14.09 5.72 -1.60
CA LYS A 86 13.52 4.40 -1.90
C LYS A 86 13.76 3.42 -0.75
N SER A 87 12.79 2.54 -0.50
CA SER A 87 12.98 1.36 0.35
C SER A 87 14.06 0.41 -0.19
N VAL A 88 14.54 -0.50 0.66
CA VAL A 88 15.41 -1.60 0.22
C VAL A 88 14.59 -2.68 -0.51
N LYS A 89 15.28 -3.67 -1.08
CA LYS A 89 14.67 -4.80 -1.78
C LYS A 89 15.34 -6.12 -1.40
N LYS A 90 15.07 -6.60 -0.18
CA LYS A 90 15.60 -7.85 0.38
C LYS A 90 14.60 -9.00 0.32
N GLY A 91 13.35 -8.75 -0.08
CA GLY A 91 12.31 -9.78 -0.17
C GLY A 91 11.68 -10.13 1.18
N VAL A 92 11.84 -9.27 2.21
CA VAL A 92 11.37 -9.55 3.57
C VAL A 92 9.98 -8.99 3.80
N GLY A 93 9.13 -9.80 4.42
CA GLY A 93 7.80 -9.40 4.89
C GLY A 93 6.87 -10.62 4.96
N GLU A 94 5.69 -10.38 5.48
CA GLU A 94 4.63 -11.36 5.64
C GLU A 94 3.39 -10.88 4.90
N ARG A 95 2.61 -11.83 4.38
CA ARG A 95 1.40 -11.56 3.59
C ARG A 95 0.20 -12.25 4.22
N ASP A 96 -0.97 -11.64 4.08
CA ASP A 96 -2.25 -12.20 4.51
C ASP A 96 -2.30 -12.51 6.02
N LEU A 97 -1.66 -11.63 6.81
CA LEU A 97 -1.79 -11.58 8.27
C LEU A 97 -2.61 -10.36 8.68
N ALA A 98 -3.38 -10.46 9.76
CA ALA A 98 -4.07 -9.30 10.32
C ALA A 98 -3.04 -8.25 10.78
N VAL A 99 -3.27 -6.98 10.44
CA VAL A 99 -2.42 -5.85 10.82
C VAL A 99 -3.21 -4.82 11.60
N THR A 100 -2.59 -4.18 12.59
CA THR A 100 -3.27 -3.25 13.50
C THR A 100 -2.53 -1.93 13.55
N PHE A 101 -3.18 -0.85 13.12
CA PHE A 101 -2.70 0.53 13.24
C PHE A 101 -3.89 1.49 13.24
N GLY A 102 -3.70 2.72 13.75
CA GLY A 102 -4.79 3.70 13.84
C GLY A 102 -5.95 3.26 14.75
N GLY A 103 -5.72 2.33 15.67
CA GLY A 103 -6.77 1.78 16.55
C GLY A 103 -7.70 0.76 15.89
N VAL A 104 -7.44 0.37 14.64
CA VAL A 104 -8.24 -0.60 13.87
C VAL A 104 -7.38 -1.80 13.49
N THR A 105 -8.00 -2.98 13.44
CA THR A 105 -7.38 -4.18 12.89
C THR A 105 -7.95 -4.45 11.51
N PHE A 106 -7.07 -4.59 10.52
CA PHE A 106 -7.40 -4.92 9.14
C PHE A 106 -7.14 -6.41 8.94
N SER A 107 -8.20 -7.18 8.72
CA SER A 107 -8.08 -8.62 8.46
C SER A 107 -8.20 -8.91 6.96
N PRO A 108 -7.35 -9.78 6.39
CA PRO A 108 -7.51 -10.22 5.00
C PRO A 108 -8.91 -10.77 4.73
N GLY A 109 -9.47 -10.42 3.58
CA GLY A 109 -10.80 -10.89 3.17
C GLY A 109 -11.98 -10.02 3.66
N GLU A 110 -11.77 -9.16 4.66
CA GLU A 110 -12.73 -8.12 5.05
C GLU A 110 -12.77 -6.98 4.01
N TRP A 111 -13.64 -5.99 4.21
CA TRP A 111 -13.80 -4.87 3.28
C TRP A 111 -13.28 -3.56 3.87
N LEU A 112 -12.55 -2.81 3.04
CA LEU A 112 -12.08 -1.46 3.35
C LEU A 112 -12.83 -0.43 2.51
N TYR A 113 -13.36 0.57 3.20
CA TYR A 113 -13.92 1.79 2.65
C TYR A 113 -13.03 2.94 3.12
N ALA A 114 -12.73 3.87 2.23
CA ALA A 114 -11.91 5.03 2.53
C ALA A 114 -12.35 6.19 1.65
N ASP A 115 -12.53 7.35 2.26
CA ASP A 115 -12.81 8.61 1.57
C ASP A 115 -11.93 9.74 2.15
N GLU A 116 -12.40 10.98 2.05
CA GLU A 116 -11.70 12.17 2.56
C GLU A 116 -11.80 12.33 4.08
N ASP A 117 -12.83 11.74 4.71
CA ASP A 117 -13.08 11.82 6.14
C ASP A 117 -12.45 10.65 6.90
N GLY A 118 -12.40 9.45 6.30
CA GLY A 118 -11.86 8.25 6.94
C GLY A 118 -11.89 6.98 6.11
#